data_AF-A0A562GTZ6-F1
#
_entry.id   AF-A0A562GTZ6-F1
#
_cell.length_a   1.000
_cell.length_b   1.000
_cell.length_c   1.000
_cell.angle_alpha   90.00
_cell.angle_beta   90.00
_cell.angle_gamma   90.00
#
_symmetry.space_group_name_H-M   'P 1'
#
loop_
_entity.id
_entity.type
_entity.pdbx_description
1 polymer ?
#
loop_
_entity_poly.entity_id
_entity_poly.type
_entity_poly.pdbx_seq_one_letter_code
_entity_poly.pdbx_strand_id
1 'polypeptide(L)'
;MSLQPDKTTSPREKNKIKNNERAEVRYFKGEEQFERWRKEFIQHQDNELKLAAVSKFSYEPADYEPLLVQEPFPELVLTDHSYLIDKAVTKTEDSYVYPLGIRVAIIISLFVILVIFFSPIVLLITVAMGVAAAVSLHFTRKDRDHAIKEAEREAREEMERRNEQERLVYEEKRRQHEVKETARLALIQQLLTGASGAVRARLDEVLSHLKLPVVVEVDIDFFADIPFVKVWLPSKAVIPKQTCEMLPSGRLQFQDKDTRVFNKQYFELCGAIILQVVSTILANIPSFQEAYAAGIVKNDLTDDCILSVKIPKEEIASINRASSAIPALQAFAAIYECDTSLTLYPVEMLCPPEWEEIDKQEIKSLKVRIFQ
;
A
#
# COMPACT_ATOMS: atom_id res chain seq x y z
N MET A 1 -9.52 47.83 -61.62
CA MET A 1 -9.00 47.67 -60.25
C MET A 1 -7.84 46.70 -60.30
N SER A 2 -6.71 47.12 -59.73
CA SER A 2 -5.37 46.55 -59.94
C SER A 2 -5.24 45.13 -59.35
N LEU A 3 -4.92 44.16 -60.21
CA LEU A 3 -4.34 42.87 -59.83
C LEU A 3 -2.86 43.11 -59.50
N GLN A 4 -2.47 42.93 -58.24
CA GLN A 4 -1.05 42.94 -57.86
C GLN A 4 -0.35 41.73 -58.50
N PRO A 5 0.81 41.92 -59.16
CA PRO A 5 1.57 40.82 -59.73
C PRO A 5 2.34 40.09 -58.63
N ASP A 6 2.18 38.78 -58.65
CA ASP A 6 2.86 37.81 -57.82
C ASP A 6 4.39 37.96 -58.00
N LYS A 7 5.09 38.25 -56.89
CA LYS A 7 6.56 38.37 -56.89
C LYS A 7 7.16 37.00 -57.18
N THR A 8 7.56 36.80 -58.44
CA THR A 8 8.32 35.64 -58.90
C THR A 8 9.71 35.65 -58.26
N THR A 9 9.89 34.79 -57.26
CA THR A 9 11.18 34.55 -56.58
C THR A 9 12.26 34.12 -57.57
N SER A 10 13.43 34.75 -57.46
CA SER A 10 14.60 34.54 -58.34
C SER A 10 15.11 33.09 -58.29
N PRO A 11 15.60 32.50 -59.40
CA PRO A 11 16.18 31.15 -59.44
C PRO A 11 17.32 30.94 -58.43
N ARG A 12 18.04 32.02 -58.07
CA ARG A 12 19.15 32.00 -57.11
C ARG A 12 18.67 31.91 -55.66
N GLU A 13 17.50 32.47 -55.35
CA GLU A 13 16.84 32.34 -54.05
C GLU A 13 16.21 30.96 -53.88
N LYS A 14 15.59 30.41 -54.93
CA LYS A 14 15.02 29.04 -54.91
C LYS A 14 16.09 27.97 -54.64
N ASN A 15 17.31 28.14 -55.15
CA ASN A 15 18.43 27.23 -54.86
C ASN A 15 18.99 27.39 -53.43
N LYS A 16 18.99 28.60 -52.87
CA LYS A 16 19.35 28.80 -51.45
C LYS A 16 18.33 28.18 -50.51
N ILE A 17 17.04 28.35 -50.78
CA ILE A 17 15.94 27.75 -49.99
C ILE A 17 16.04 26.22 -50.02
N LYS A 18 16.20 25.61 -51.22
CA LYS A 18 16.40 24.15 -51.33
C LYS A 18 17.64 23.63 -50.60
N ASN A 19 18.73 24.39 -50.56
CA ASN A 19 19.94 23.99 -49.83
C ASN A 19 19.77 24.12 -48.31
N ASN A 20 19.07 25.15 -47.83
CA ASN A 20 18.71 25.29 -46.41
C ASN A 20 17.75 24.20 -45.97
N GLU A 21 16.69 23.91 -46.75
CA GLU A 21 15.76 22.80 -46.47
C GLU A 21 16.50 21.45 -46.43
N ARG A 22 17.47 21.22 -47.34
CA ARG A 22 18.31 20.01 -47.32
C ARG A 22 19.26 19.97 -46.11
N ALA A 23 19.76 21.11 -45.65
CA ALA A 23 20.62 21.19 -44.47
C ALA A 23 19.83 20.98 -43.17
N GLU A 24 18.65 21.58 -43.06
CA GLU A 24 17.71 21.38 -41.96
C GLU A 24 17.25 19.92 -41.89
N VAL A 25 16.83 19.31 -43.00
CA VAL A 25 16.46 17.88 -43.04
C VAL A 25 17.62 16.96 -42.65
N ARG A 26 18.87 17.30 -42.98
CA ARG A 26 20.06 16.55 -42.53
C ARG A 26 20.34 16.74 -41.04
N TYR A 27 20.13 17.96 -40.53
CA TYR A 27 20.29 18.28 -39.11
C TYR A 27 19.25 17.55 -38.26
N PHE A 28 17.96 17.63 -38.62
CA PHE A 28 16.89 16.90 -37.92
C PHE A 28 17.09 15.38 -37.97
N LYS A 29 17.54 14.82 -39.11
CA LYS A 29 17.88 13.38 -39.20
C LYS A 29 19.09 13.01 -38.32
N GLY A 30 20.05 13.91 -38.15
CA GLY A 30 21.19 13.69 -37.25
C GLY A 30 20.79 13.76 -35.79
N GLU A 31 19.93 14.70 -35.42
CA GLU A 31 19.40 14.87 -34.06
C GLU A 31 18.51 13.69 -33.65
N GLU A 32 17.62 13.22 -34.53
CA GLU A 32 16.83 12.01 -34.29
C GLU A 32 17.70 10.75 -34.13
N GLN A 33 18.76 10.62 -34.92
CA GLN A 33 19.70 9.50 -34.80
C GLN A 33 20.49 9.54 -33.48
N PHE A 34 20.94 10.74 -33.10
CA PHE A 34 21.63 10.94 -31.84
C PHE A 34 20.74 10.64 -30.64
N GLU A 35 19.49 11.08 -30.66
CA GLU A 35 18.50 10.77 -29.60
C GLU A 35 18.17 9.28 -29.53
N ARG A 36 18.11 8.57 -30.68
CA ARG A 36 17.96 7.10 -30.69
C ARG A 36 19.15 6.42 -30.05
N TRP A 37 20.37 6.76 -30.44
CA TRP A 37 21.59 6.19 -29.86
C TRP A 37 21.73 6.50 -28.38
N ARG A 38 21.34 7.70 -27.96
CA ARG A 38 21.31 8.07 -26.54
C ARG A 38 20.33 7.20 -25.75
N LYS A 39 19.12 6.98 -26.28
CA LYS A 39 18.12 6.09 -25.66
C LYS A 39 18.60 4.65 -25.57
N GLU A 40 19.20 4.14 -26.65
CA GLU A 40 19.80 2.80 -26.69
C GLU A 40 20.92 2.67 -25.66
N PHE A 41 21.84 3.65 -25.57
CA PHE A 41 22.90 3.67 -24.57
C PHE A 41 22.35 3.65 -23.14
N ILE A 42 21.37 4.51 -22.85
CA ILE A 42 20.72 4.57 -21.53
C ILE A 42 20.07 3.22 -21.20
N GLN A 43 19.38 2.60 -22.16
CA GLN A 43 18.75 1.29 -21.96
C GLN A 43 19.78 0.19 -21.66
N HIS A 44 20.90 0.16 -22.39
CA HIS A 44 21.98 -0.79 -22.14
C HIS A 44 22.63 -0.57 -20.77
N GLN A 45 22.89 0.68 -20.40
CA GLN A 45 23.46 1.02 -19.11
C GLN A 45 22.49 0.69 -17.96
N ASP A 46 21.21 0.97 -18.12
CA ASP A 46 20.16 0.64 -17.14
C ASP A 46 20.06 -0.88 -16.92
N ASN A 47 20.16 -1.68 -17.99
CA ASN A 47 20.19 -3.14 -17.87
C ASN A 47 21.42 -3.65 -17.09
N GLU A 48 22.62 -3.14 -17.38
CA GLU A 48 23.84 -3.51 -16.63
C GLU A 48 23.74 -3.07 -15.16
N LEU A 49 23.20 -1.88 -14.89
CA LEU A 49 22.99 -1.39 -13.53
C LEU A 49 21.98 -2.23 -12.76
N LYS A 50 20.87 -2.63 -13.39
CA LYS A 50 19.86 -3.54 -12.80
C LYS A 50 20.46 -4.89 -12.46
N LEU A 51 21.26 -5.47 -13.35
CA LEU A 51 21.95 -6.74 -13.11
C LEU A 51 22.97 -6.62 -11.96
N ALA A 52 23.75 -5.53 -11.93
CA ALA A 52 24.71 -5.28 -10.85
C ALA A 52 24.02 -5.01 -9.49
N ALA A 53 22.82 -4.41 -9.52
CA ALA A 53 22.05 -4.13 -8.30
C ALA A 53 21.57 -5.42 -7.60
N VAL A 54 21.38 -6.53 -8.31
CA VAL A 54 20.99 -7.82 -7.69
C VAL A 54 22.05 -8.31 -6.71
N SER A 55 23.32 -8.05 -6.99
CA SER A 55 24.42 -8.47 -6.12
C SER A 55 24.57 -7.61 -4.86
N LYS A 56 23.71 -6.60 -4.66
CA LYS A 56 23.64 -5.83 -3.42
C LYS A 56 22.65 -6.52 -2.48
N PHE A 57 23.19 -7.16 -1.46
CA PHE A 57 22.39 -7.87 -0.47
C PHE A 57 22.02 -6.95 0.69
N SER A 58 20.79 -7.11 1.17
CA SER A 58 20.36 -6.59 2.47
C SER A 58 19.58 -7.69 3.17
N TYR A 59 20.08 -8.10 4.32
CA TYR A 59 19.41 -8.99 5.25
C TYR A 59 19.10 -8.22 6.52
N GLU A 60 17.79 -8.03 6.76
CA GLU A 60 17.24 -7.47 7.98
C GLU A 60 16.12 -8.42 8.43
N PRO A 61 16.29 -9.16 9.54
CA PRO A 61 15.25 -10.05 10.03
C PRO A 61 14.01 -9.25 10.43
N ALA A 62 12.83 -9.74 10.05
CA ALA A 62 11.58 -9.11 10.40
C ALA A 62 11.34 -9.22 11.91
N ASP A 63 11.11 -8.07 12.55
CA ASP A 63 10.81 -8.01 13.98
C ASP A 63 9.30 -8.20 14.21
N TYR A 64 8.96 -9.35 14.79
CA TYR A 64 7.58 -9.71 15.13
C TYR A 64 7.21 -9.34 16.57
N GLU A 65 8.17 -8.97 17.42
CA GLU A 65 7.91 -8.59 18.82
C GLU A 65 6.93 -7.41 18.95
N PRO A 66 7.08 -6.29 18.21
CA PRO A 66 6.14 -5.18 18.32
C PRO A 66 4.74 -5.56 17.81
N LEU A 67 4.66 -6.54 16.90
CA LEU A 67 3.39 -7.04 16.37
C LEU A 67 2.67 -7.98 17.35
N LEU A 68 3.32 -8.47 18.41
CA LEU A 68 2.65 -9.24 19.46
C LEU A 68 1.92 -8.35 20.48
N VAL A 69 2.15 -7.05 20.45
CA VAL A 69 1.46 -6.10 21.34
C VAL A 69 0.04 -5.89 20.81
N GLN A 70 -0.94 -5.98 21.72
CA GLN A 70 -2.34 -5.71 21.42
C GLN A 70 -2.54 -4.20 21.27
N GLU A 71 -3.14 -3.78 20.15
CA GLU A 71 -3.48 -2.38 19.97
C GLU A 71 -4.71 -2.01 20.82
N PRO A 72 -4.67 -0.92 21.62
CA PRO A 72 -5.81 -0.52 22.42
C PRO A 72 -6.92 0.06 21.53
N PHE A 73 -8.17 -0.35 21.77
CA PHE A 73 -9.32 0.26 21.11
C PHE A 73 -9.56 1.67 21.69
N PRO A 74 -9.79 2.70 20.84
CA PRO A 74 -10.00 4.06 21.32
C PRO A 74 -11.18 4.14 22.30
N GLU A 75 -11.04 4.99 23.33
CA GLU A 75 -12.09 5.20 24.32
C GLU A 75 -13.31 5.90 23.71
N LEU A 76 -14.49 5.56 24.21
CA LEU A 76 -15.74 6.18 23.76
C LEU A 76 -15.81 7.64 24.24
N VAL A 77 -15.85 8.56 23.28
CA VAL A 77 -16.23 9.95 23.51
C VAL A 77 -17.65 10.13 22.97
N LEU A 78 -18.62 10.28 23.86
CA LEU A 78 -20.03 10.52 23.48
C LEU A 78 -20.17 11.90 22.85
N THR A 79 -21.04 12.00 21.85
CA THR A 79 -21.40 13.29 21.26
C THR A 79 -22.26 14.10 22.24
N ASP A 80 -21.96 15.38 22.41
CA ASP A 80 -22.81 16.25 23.23
C ASP A 80 -24.12 16.58 22.49
N HIS A 81 -25.23 16.09 23.04
CA HIS A 81 -26.59 16.28 22.52
C HIS A 81 -27.41 17.28 23.36
N SER A 82 -26.78 18.02 24.28
CA SER A 82 -27.43 19.03 25.14
C SER A 82 -28.24 20.06 24.34
N TYR A 83 -27.77 20.42 23.14
CA TYR A 83 -28.45 21.34 22.23
C TYR A 83 -29.89 20.92 21.85
N LEU A 84 -30.23 19.63 21.96
CA LEU A 84 -31.59 19.14 21.69
C LEU A 84 -32.60 19.68 22.71
N ILE A 85 -32.19 19.81 23.97
CA ILE A 85 -33.04 20.34 25.04
C ILE A 85 -33.29 21.82 24.78
N ASP A 86 -32.23 22.60 24.57
CA ASP A 86 -32.33 24.04 24.31
C ASP A 86 -33.19 24.33 23.07
N LYS A 87 -33.02 23.53 22.01
CA LYS A 87 -33.81 23.64 20.78
C LYS A 87 -35.29 23.29 20.99
N ALA A 88 -35.60 22.30 21.83
CA ALA A 88 -36.98 21.91 22.13
C ALA A 88 -37.69 22.96 22.98
N VAL A 89 -37.00 23.53 23.97
CA VAL A 89 -37.52 24.59 24.84
C VAL A 89 -37.79 25.86 24.03
N THR A 90 -36.80 26.36 23.30
CA THR A 90 -36.94 27.59 22.48
C THR A 90 -38.05 27.47 21.44
N LYS A 91 -38.13 26.34 20.72
CA LYS A 91 -39.23 26.08 19.76
C LYS A 91 -40.60 26.10 20.42
N THR A 92 -40.70 25.57 21.64
CA THR A 92 -41.96 25.56 22.40
C THR A 92 -42.30 26.96 22.89
N GLU A 93 -41.34 27.70 23.45
CA GLU A 93 -41.53 29.08 23.89
C GLU A 93 -42.02 29.98 22.75
N ASP A 94 -41.40 29.90 21.57
CA ASP A 94 -41.76 30.68 20.38
C ASP A 94 -43.23 30.47 19.98
N SER A 95 -43.75 29.25 20.10
CA SER A 95 -45.15 28.93 19.78
C SER A 95 -46.16 29.62 20.69
N TYR A 96 -45.75 30.01 21.91
CA TYR A 96 -46.62 30.68 22.89
C TYR A 96 -46.48 32.21 22.91
N VAL A 97 -45.50 32.79 22.20
CA VAL A 97 -45.28 34.26 22.17
C VAL A 97 -46.52 34.99 21.63
N TYR A 98 -47.03 34.56 20.47
CA TYR A 98 -48.21 35.16 19.84
C TYR A 98 -49.51 35.04 20.66
N PRO A 99 -49.90 33.85 21.15
CA PRO A 99 -51.12 33.70 21.96
C PRO A 99 -51.06 34.44 23.31
N LEU A 100 -49.91 34.54 23.95
CA LEU A 100 -49.73 35.37 25.14
C LEU A 100 -49.85 36.86 24.78
N GLY A 101 -49.19 37.28 23.70
CA GLY A 101 -49.21 38.66 23.21
C GLY A 101 -50.62 39.18 22.92
N ILE A 102 -51.46 38.40 22.23
CA ILE A 102 -52.86 38.77 21.96
C ILE A 102 -53.64 38.98 23.26
N ARG A 103 -53.50 38.08 24.24
CA ARG A 103 -54.26 38.17 25.50
C ARG A 103 -53.85 39.37 26.34
N VAL A 104 -52.55 39.69 26.37
CA VAL A 104 -52.04 40.92 27.00
C VAL A 104 -52.57 42.17 26.27
N ALA A 105 -52.58 42.17 24.94
CA ALA A 105 -53.11 43.27 24.15
C ALA A 105 -54.61 43.50 24.40
N ILE A 106 -55.40 42.44 24.58
CA ILE A 106 -56.84 42.53 24.94
C ILE A 106 -57.02 43.15 26.33
N ILE A 107 -56.19 42.79 27.31
CA ILE A 107 -56.26 43.38 28.65
C ILE A 107 -55.93 44.88 28.59
N ILE A 108 -54.90 45.26 27.84
CA ILE A 108 -54.50 46.66 27.65
C ILE A 108 -55.61 47.45 26.94
N SER A 109 -56.22 46.90 25.89
CA SER A 109 -57.29 47.58 25.17
C SER A 109 -58.54 47.77 26.02
N LEU A 110 -58.91 46.77 26.84
CA LEU A 110 -59.99 46.89 27.82
C LEU A 110 -59.72 47.99 28.85
N PHE A 111 -58.47 48.13 29.31
CA PHE A 111 -58.08 49.21 30.22
C PHE A 111 -58.19 50.59 29.57
N VAL A 112 -57.75 50.74 28.32
CA VAL A 112 -57.89 52.01 27.57
C VAL A 112 -59.37 52.39 27.37
N ILE A 113 -60.22 51.43 27.02
CA ILE A 113 -61.67 51.64 26.86
C ILE A 113 -62.31 52.10 28.17
N LEU A 114 -61.92 51.50 29.30
CA LEU A 114 -62.40 51.88 30.63
C LEU A 114 -62.04 53.34 30.99
N VAL A 115 -60.83 53.78 30.64
CA VAL A 115 -60.35 55.16 30.91
C VAL A 115 -61.08 56.19 30.04
N ILE A 116 -61.37 55.87 28.78
CA ILE A 116 -62.01 56.81 27.84
C ILE A 116 -63.52 56.95 28.08
N PHE A 117 -64.22 55.84 28.33
CA PHE A 117 -65.68 55.79 28.37
C PHE A 117 -66.22 55.52 29.79
N PHE A 118 -65.79 56.34 30.76
CA PHE A 118 -66.08 56.13 32.20
C PHE A 118 -67.59 56.22 32.52
N SER A 119 -68.26 55.07 32.42
CA SER A 119 -69.69 54.88 32.65
C SER A 119 -69.91 53.62 33.50
N PRO A 120 -70.88 53.61 34.44
CA PRO A 120 -71.12 52.47 35.32
C PRO A 120 -71.44 51.17 34.56
N ILE A 121 -72.08 51.26 33.40
CA ILE A 121 -72.37 50.09 32.54
C ILE A 121 -71.09 49.57 31.88
N VAL A 122 -70.23 50.47 31.39
CA VAL A 122 -68.94 50.14 30.77
C VAL A 122 -68.00 49.49 31.80
N LEU A 123 -68.05 49.95 33.05
CA LEU A 123 -67.26 49.39 34.15
C LEU A 123 -67.62 47.92 34.43
N LEU A 124 -68.92 47.56 34.50
CA LEU A 124 -69.34 46.18 34.74
C LEU A 124 -68.91 45.24 33.60
N ILE A 125 -69.06 45.68 32.35
CA ILE A 125 -68.70 44.89 31.16
C ILE A 125 -67.18 44.67 31.08
N THR A 126 -66.40 45.73 31.28
CA THR A 126 -64.93 45.68 31.22
C THR A 126 -64.34 44.84 32.36
N VAL A 127 -64.93 44.88 33.56
CA VAL A 127 -64.52 44.02 34.68
C VAL A 127 -64.79 42.54 34.36
N ALA A 128 -65.98 42.20 33.86
CA ALA A 128 -66.29 40.82 33.50
C ALA A 128 -65.38 40.29 32.39
N MET A 129 -65.15 41.08 31.33
CA MET A 129 -64.21 40.72 30.25
C MET A 129 -62.75 40.66 30.73
N GLY A 130 -62.35 41.57 31.63
CA GLY A 130 -61.01 41.60 32.21
C GLY A 130 -60.71 40.37 33.03
N VAL A 131 -61.66 39.92 33.86
CA VAL A 131 -61.54 38.66 34.62
C VAL A 131 -61.46 37.46 33.67
N ALA A 132 -62.32 37.40 32.64
CA ALA A 132 -62.27 36.32 31.66
C ALA A 132 -60.93 36.28 30.89
N ALA A 133 -60.39 37.43 30.49
CA ALA A 133 -59.09 37.54 29.83
C ALA A 133 -57.93 37.14 30.76
N ALA A 134 -57.98 37.53 32.04
CA ALA A 134 -56.98 37.16 33.04
C ALA A 134 -56.98 35.64 33.32
N VAL A 135 -58.16 35.02 33.44
CA VAL A 135 -58.29 33.57 33.60
C VAL A 135 -57.77 32.84 32.35
N SER A 136 -58.11 33.31 31.16
CA SER A 136 -57.59 32.76 29.90
C SER A 136 -56.07 32.87 29.79
N LEU A 137 -55.48 34.00 30.22
CA LEU A 137 -54.04 34.20 30.26
C LEU A 137 -53.37 33.23 31.26
N HIS A 138 -53.97 33.04 32.44
CA HIS A 138 -53.47 32.10 33.44
C HIS A 138 -53.45 30.66 32.92
N PHE A 139 -54.55 30.20 32.28
CA PHE A 139 -54.58 28.87 31.67
C PHE A 139 -53.53 28.73 30.56
N THR A 140 -53.40 29.72 29.69
CA THR A 140 -52.40 29.69 28.60
C THR A 140 -50.97 29.62 29.14
N ARG A 141 -50.69 30.31 30.24
CA ARG A 141 -49.37 30.26 30.91
C ARG A 141 -49.12 28.89 31.52
N LYS A 142 -50.13 28.30 32.17
CA LYS A 142 -50.03 26.95 32.73
C LYS A 142 -49.84 25.89 31.63
N ASP A 143 -50.54 26.04 30.51
CA ASP A 143 -50.40 25.16 29.34
C ASP A 143 -49.01 25.29 28.72
N ARG A 144 -48.47 26.50 28.61
CA ARG A 144 -47.08 26.74 28.18
C ARG A 144 -46.09 26.03 29.10
N ASP A 145 -46.21 26.22 30.41
CA ASP A 145 -45.27 25.62 31.37
C ASP A 145 -45.35 24.08 31.37
N HIS A 146 -46.54 23.51 31.10
CA HIS A 146 -46.71 22.08 30.87
C HIS A 146 -46.05 21.63 29.55
N ALA A 147 -46.29 22.35 28.46
CA ALA A 147 -45.73 22.04 27.14
C ALA A 147 -44.20 22.11 27.13
N ILE A 148 -43.60 23.10 27.82
CA ILE A 148 -42.13 23.20 27.96
C ILE A 148 -41.58 21.98 28.71
N LYS A 149 -42.20 21.59 29.83
CA LYS A 149 -41.77 20.40 30.58
C LYS A 149 -41.88 19.11 29.78
N GLU A 150 -42.93 18.99 28.97
CA GLU A 150 -43.13 17.85 28.09
C GLU A 150 -42.09 17.82 26.97
N ALA A 151 -41.82 18.97 26.33
CA ALA A 151 -40.77 19.10 25.31
C ALA A 151 -39.37 18.83 25.87
N GLU A 152 -39.07 19.27 27.09
CA GLU A 152 -37.82 18.93 27.78
C GLU A 152 -37.70 17.41 28.03
N ARG A 153 -38.78 16.77 28.46
CA ARG A 153 -38.80 15.32 28.71
C ARG A 153 -38.54 14.55 27.42
N GLU A 154 -39.26 14.87 26.34
CA GLU A 154 -39.08 14.24 25.04
C GLU A 154 -37.66 14.46 24.49
N ALA A 155 -37.09 15.66 24.66
CA ALA A 155 -35.72 15.94 24.23
C ALA A 155 -34.68 15.16 25.04
N ARG A 156 -34.90 14.96 26.35
CA ARG A 156 -34.04 14.12 27.20
C ARG A 156 -34.12 12.66 26.79
N GLU A 157 -35.32 12.13 26.53
CA GLU A 157 -35.51 10.76 26.04
C GLU A 157 -34.83 10.55 24.68
N GLU A 158 -34.93 11.52 23.76
CA GLU A 158 -34.24 11.46 22.48
C GLU A 158 -32.71 11.51 22.63
N MET A 159 -32.21 12.34 23.55
CA MET A 159 -30.79 12.43 23.89
C MET A 159 -30.27 11.09 24.45
N GLU A 160 -30.99 10.49 25.40
CA GLU A 160 -30.67 9.17 25.96
C GLU A 160 -30.67 8.09 24.89
N ARG A 161 -31.69 8.08 24.02
CA ARG A 161 -31.79 7.14 22.89
C ARG A 161 -30.59 7.24 21.94
N ARG A 162 -30.14 8.45 21.62
CA ARG A 162 -28.96 8.66 20.76
C ARG A 162 -27.67 8.23 21.44
N ASN A 163 -27.50 8.56 22.71
CA ASN A 163 -26.36 8.11 23.51
C ASN A 163 -26.31 6.58 23.61
N GLU A 164 -27.46 5.93 23.78
CA GLU A 164 -27.56 4.47 23.83
C GLU A 164 -27.21 3.83 22.47
N GLN A 165 -27.67 4.42 21.36
CA GLN A 165 -27.27 3.99 20.01
C GLN A 165 -25.76 4.13 19.78
N GLU A 166 -25.15 5.25 20.19
CA GLU A 166 -23.71 5.45 20.09
C GLU A 166 -22.94 4.40 20.90
N ARG A 167 -23.40 4.06 22.10
CA ARG A 167 -22.82 3.00 22.94
C ARG A 167 -22.92 1.63 22.28
N LEU A 168 -24.08 1.27 21.72
CA LEU A 168 -24.25 -0.02 21.02
C LEU A 168 -23.33 -0.14 19.80
N VAL A 169 -23.21 0.93 19.00
CA VAL A 169 -22.29 0.96 17.85
C VAL A 169 -20.84 0.86 18.31
N TYR A 170 -20.48 1.52 19.41
CA TYR A 170 -19.16 1.44 20.00
C TYR A 170 -18.83 0.02 20.48
N GLU A 171 -19.75 -0.62 21.22
CA GLU A 171 -19.59 -1.99 21.70
C GLU A 171 -19.43 -2.99 20.55
N GLU A 172 -20.22 -2.86 19.49
CA GLU A 172 -20.10 -3.74 18.32
C GLU A 172 -18.75 -3.54 17.61
N LYS A 173 -18.31 -2.29 17.41
CA LYS A 173 -17.00 -2.00 16.82
C LYS A 173 -15.85 -2.51 17.70
N ARG A 174 -15.96 -2.34 19.01
CA ARG A 174 -14.99 -2.85 19.99
C ARG A 174 -14.90 -4.37 19.90
N ARG A 175 -16.03 -5.09 19.90
CA ARG A 175 -16.08 -6.54 19.75
C ARG A 175 -15.42 -6.99 18.43
N GLN A 176 -15.74 -6.32 17.32
CA GLN A 176 -15.12 -6.63 16.02
C GLN A 176 -13.61 -6.38 16.03
N HIS A 177 -13.15 -5.32 16.69
CA HIS A 177 -11.74 -5.03 16.85
C HIS A 177 -11.04 -6.12 17.69
N GLU A 178 -11.60 -6.51 18.83
CA GLU A 178 -11.07 -7.56 19.69
C GLU A 178 -10.97 -8.92 18.94
N VAL A 179 -11.98 -9.27 18.14
CA VAL A 179 -11.94 -10.48 17.29
C VAL A 179 -10.84 -10.38 16.22
N LYS A 180 -10.65 -9.21 15.60
CA LYS A 180 -9.58 -9.02 14.62
C LYS A 180 -8.20 -9.07 15.25
N GLU A 181 -8.01 -8.42 16.39
CA GLU A 181 -6.75 -8.41 17.13
C GLU A 181 -6.38 -9.82 17.61
N THR A 182 -7.32 -10.56 18.18
CA THR A 182 -7.09 -11.94 18.59
C THR A 182 -6.72 -12.85 17.41
N ALA A 183 -7.40 -12.70 16.26
CA ALA A 183 -7.05 -13.43 15.05
C ALA A 183 -5.66 -13.04 14.52
N ARG A 184 -5.32 -11.75 14.52
CA ARG A 184 -4.01 -11.22 14.11
C ARG A 184 -2.88 -11.80 14.98
N LEU A 185 -3.03 -11.74 16.30
CA LEU A 185 -2.07 -12.29 17.26
C LEU A 185 -1.92 -13.81 17.09
N ALA A 186 -3.03 -14.54 16.89
CA ALA A 186 -3.00 -15.98 16.66
C ALA A 186 -2.22 -16.34 15.39
N LEU A 187 -2.39 -15.57 14.29
CA LEU A 187 -1.62 -15.78 13.06
C LEU A 187 -0.13 -15.54 13.25
N ILE A 188 0.25 -14.48 13.97
CA ILE A 188 1.66 -14.19 14.28
C ILE A 188 2.27 -15.29 15.15
N GLN A 189 1.55 -15.75 16.18
CA GLN A 189 1.98 -16.86 17.01
C GLN A 189 2.14 -18.15 16.20
N GLN A 190 1.19 -18.46 15.32
CA GLN A 190 1.29 -19.59 14.41
C GLN A 190 2.54 -19.51 13.53
N LEU A 191 2.85 -18.32 12.99
CA LEU A 191 4.07 -18.09 12.21
C LEU A 191 5.34 -18.30 13.04
N LEU A 192 5.38 -17.78 14.28
CA LEU A 192 6.51 -17.95 15.20
C LEU A 192 6.74 -19.42 15.57
N THR A 193 5.66 -20.19 15.73
CA THR A 193 5.73 -21.64 15.99
C THR A 193 6.03 -22.48 14.75
N GLY A 194 6.11 -21.89 13.56
CA GLY A 194 6.36 -22.61 12.31
C GLY A 194 5.16 -23.39 11.77
N ALA A 195 3.93 -23.00 12.13
CA ALA A 195 2.73 -23.64 11.60
C ALA A 195 2.68 -23.54 10.07
N SER A 196 2.60 -24.68 9.39
CA SER A 196 2.81 -24.77 7.94
C SER A 196 1.88 -23.87 7.10
N GLY A 197 0.64 -23.67 7.55
CA GLY A 197 -0.31 -22.78 6.89
C GLY A 197 0.10 -21.31 6.96
N ALA A 198 0.55 -20.86 8.14
CA ALA A 198 1.01 -19.49 8.34
C ALA A 198 2.34 -19.22 7.61
N VAL A 199 3.28 -20.18 7.67
CA VAL A 199 4.55 -20.12 6.93
C VAL A 199 4.30 -20.02 5.42
N ARG A 200 3.44 -20.88 4.87
CA ARG A 200 3.10 -20.85 3.44
C ARG A 200 2.48 -19.52 3.02
N ALA A 201 1.52 -19.01 3.79
CA ALA A 201 0.86 -17.74 3.51
C ALA A 201 1.86 -16.58 3.53
N ARG A 202 2.77 -16.57 4.52
CA ARG A 202 3.80 -15.53 4.64
C ARG A 202 4.83 -15.61 3.51
N LEU A 203 5.26 -16.81 3.13
CA LEU A 203 6.18 -17.01 2.00
C LEU A 203 5.59 -16.52 0.69
N ASP A 204 4.32 -16.84 0.42
CA ASP A 204 3.61 -16.39 -0.79
C ASP A 204 3.52 -14.86 -0.84
N GLU A 205 3.10 -14.22 0.27
CA GLU A 205 3.04 -12.77 0.40
C GLU A 205 4.41 -12.12 0.14
N VAL A 206 5.45 -12.55 0.85
CA VAL A 206 6.76 -11.87 0.81
C VAL A 206 7.47 -12.08 -0.52
N LEU A 207 7.44 -13.31 -1.07
CA LEU A 207 8.10 -13.60 -2.35
C LEU A 207 7.38 -12.95 -3.54
N SER A 208 6.07 -12.73 -3.45
CA SER A 208 5.33 -11.96 -4.47
C SER A 208 5.75 -10.49 -4.55
N HIS A 209 6.36 -9.95 -3.48
CA HIS A 209 6.86 -8.58 -3.40
C HIS A 209 8.36 -8.46 -3.68
N LEU A 210 9.09 -9.57 -3.79
CA LEU A 210 10.50 -9.56 -4.16
C LEU A 210 10.65 -9.12 -5.61
N LYS A 211 11.45 -8.07 -5.85
CA LYS A 211 11.68 -7.53 -7.19
C LYS A 211 13.03 -8.01 -7.72
N LEU A 212 12.99 -8.81 -8.78
CA LEU A 212 14.18 -9.26 -9.50
C LEU A 212 14.20 -8.65 -10.91
N PRO A 213 15.38 -8.37 -11.51
CA PRO A 213 15.44 -7.83 -12.86
C PRO A 213 15.08 -8.85 -13.94
N VAL A 214 14.86 -10.10 -13.54
CA VAL A 214 14.53 -11.24 -14.39
C VAL A 214 13.42 -12.04 -13.73
N VAL A 215 12.57 -12.66 -14.56
CA VAL A 215 11.52 -13.55 -14.07
C VAL A 215 12.15 -14.87 -13.63
N VAL A 216 11.84 -15.29 -12.40
CA VAL A 216 12.39 -16.50 -11.78
C VAL A 216 11.25 -17.32 -11.20
N GLU A 217 11.29 -18.64 -11.38
CA GLU A 217 10.39 -19.57 -10.71
C GLU A 217 11.11 -20.13 -9.50
N VAL A 218 10.43 -20.24 -8.36
CA VAL A 218 10.97 -20.77 -7.12
C VAL A 218 10.02 -21.86 -6.60
N ASP A 219 10.53 -23.08 -6.48
CA ASP A 219 9.84 -24.18 -5.84
C ASP A 219 10.42 -24.34 -4.42
N ILE A 220 9.58 -24.20 -3.41
CA ILE A 220 9.97 -24.32 -2.00
C ILE A 220 9.27 -25.54 -1.43
N ASP A 221 10.06 -26.54 -1.12
CA ASP A 221 9.64 -27.66 -0.29
C ASP A 221 10.05 -27.34 1.15
N PHE A 222 9.24 -27.68 2.15
CA PHE A 222 9.66 -27.55 3.55
C PHE A 222 9.02 -28.62 4.42
N PHE A 223 9.78 -29.04 5.42
CA PHE A 223 9.35 -29.94 6.48
C PHE A 223 9.91 -29.41 7.80
N ALA A 224 9.06 -29.37 8.83
CA ALA A 224 9.36 -28.71 10.09
C ALA A 224 9.91 -27.29 9.87
N ASP A 225 11.10 -27.00 10.37
CA ASP A 225 11.81 -25.73 10.31
C ASP A 225 12.90 -25.66 9.23
N ILE A 226 12.93 -26.62 8.30
CA ILE A 226 13.95 -26.71 7.26
C ILE A 226 13.28 -26.49 5.89
N PRO A 227 13.52 -25.36 5.21
CA PRO A 227 13.17 -25.16 3.82
C PRO A 227 14.24 -25.71 2.86
N PHE A 228 13.77 -26.29 1.77
CA PHE A 228 14.53 -26.63 0.58
C PHE A 228 14.02 -25.84 -0.63
N VAL A 229 14.87 -24.94 -1.14
CA VAL A 229 14.53 -23.93 -2.14
C VAL A 229 15.17 -24.26 -3.48
N LYS A 230 14.37 -24.60 -4.48
CA LYS A 230 14.81 -24.78 -5.87
C LYS A 230 14.51 -23.51 -6.64
N VAL A 231 15.56 -22.86 -7.12
CA VAL A 231 15.46 -21.62 -7.91
C VAL A 231 15.73 -21.96 -9.37
N TRP A 232 14.72 -21.76 -10.22
CA TRP A 232 14.84 -21.94 -11.67
C TRP A 232 15.53 -20.72 -12.28
N LEU A 233 16.83 -20.87 -12.53
CA LEU A 233 17.71 -19.81 -12.96
C LEU A 233 17.42 -19.35 -14.40
N PRO A 234 17.63 -18.06 -14.70
CA PRO A 234 17.42 -17.54 -16.05
C PRO A 234 18.44 -18.10 -17.05
N SER A 235 18.07 -18.11 -18.33
CA SER A 235 19.00 -18.41 -19.42
C SER A 235 20.13 -17.39 -19.50
N LYS A 236 21.33 -17.81 -19.93
CA LYS A 236 22.47 -16.92 -20.22
C LYS A 236 22.13 -15.78 -21.19
N ALA A 237 21.08 -15.93 -22.01
CA ALA A 237 20.63 -14.92 -22.95
C ALA A 237 20.15 -13.61 -22.30
N VAL A 238 19.83 -13.61 -21.00
CA VAL A 238 19.44 -12.38 -20.28
C VAL A 238 20.61 -11.41 -20.10
N ILE A 239 21.85 -11.87 -20.23
CA ILE A 239 23.04 -11.04 -20.07
C ILE A 239 23.45 -10.50 -21.44
N PRO A 240 23.62 -9.18 -21.59
CA PRO A 240 24.15 -8.60 -22.81
C PRO A 240 25.55 -9.14 -23.11
N LYS A 241 25.75 -9.68 -24.32
CA LYS A 241 27.07 -10.17 -24.78
C LYS A 241 28.05 -9.03 -25.10
N GLN A 242 27.54 -7.82 -25.31
CA GLN A 242 28.32 -6.66 -25.71
C GLN A 242 28.24 -5.57 -24.65
N THR A 243 29.35 -4.86 -24.45
CA THR A 243 29.36 -3.56 -23.78
C THR A 243 29.13 -2.46 -24.81
N CYS A 244 28.48 -1.38 -24.38
CA CYS A 244 28.18 -0.25 -25.23
C CYS A 244 28.90 0.98 -24.69
N GLU A 245 29.66 1.65 -25.54
CA GLU A 245 30.36 2.91 -25.24
C GLU A 245 29.90 4.01 -26.19
N MET A 246 29.67 5.21 -25.66
CA MET A 246 29.32 6.38 -26.47
C MET A 246 30.58 7.15 -26.83
N LEU A 247 30.90 7.20 -28.12
CA LEU A 247 32.05 7.95 -28.62
C LEU A 247 31.80 9.47 -28.52
N PRO A 248 32.86 10.31 -28.50
CA PRO A 248 32.72 11.78 -28.57
C PRO A 248 31.97 12.27 -29.82
N SER A 249 31.89 11.45 -30.87
CA SER A 249 31.12 11.71 -32.09
C SER A 249 29.60 11.50 -31.92
N GLY A 250 29.15 11.01 -30.77
CA GLY A 250 27.76 10.64 -30.51
C GLY A 250 27.36 9.26 -31.02
N ARG A 251 28.25 8.54 -31.70
CA ARG A 251 28.01 7.18 -32.19
C ARG A 251 28.22 6.15 -31.08
N LEU A 252 27.44 5.07 -31.12
CA LEU A 252 27.67 3.91 -30.27
C LEU A 252 28.75 3.01 -30.84
N GLN A 253 29.62 2.54 -29.97
CA GLN A 253 30.55 1.47 -30.24
C GLN A 253 30.19 0.28 -29.37
N PHE A 254 29.97 -0.87 -30.01
CA PHE A 254 29.74 -2.13 -29.32
C PHE A 254 31.05 -2.92 -29.28
N GLN A 255 31.37 -3.47 -28.12
CA GLN A 255 32.51 -4.36 -27.95
C GLN A 255 32.03 -5.67 -27.34
N ASP A 256 32.42 -6.80 -27.93
CA ASP A 256 32.11 -8.11 -27.37
C ASP A 256 32.83 -8.30 -26.04
N LYS A 257 32.09 -8.78 -25.03
CA LYS A 257 32.66 -9.14 -23.74
C LYS A 257 33.53 -10.37 -23.89
N ASP A 258 34.64 -10.38 -23.16
CA ASP A 258 35.41 -11.62 -23.00
C ASP A 258 34.54 -12.72 -22.36
N THR A 259 34.75 -13.96 -22.79
CA THR A 259 33.94 -15.12 -22.38
C THR A 259 33.96 -15.29 -20.87
N ARG A 260 35.13 -15.08 -20.24
CA ARG A 260 35.29 -15.15 -18.79
C ARG A 260 34.49 -14.06 -18.07
N VAL A 261 34.46 -12.85 -18.60
CA VAL A 261 33.71 -11.73 -18.02
C VAL A 261 32.20 -11.98 -18.13
N PHE A 262 31.75 -12.44 -19.30
CA PHE A 262 30.36 -12.82 -19.52
C PHE A 262 29.89 -13.94 -18.58
N ASN A 263 30.66 -15.03 -18.47
CA ASN A 263 30.37 -16.13 -17.56
C ASN A 263 30.42 -15.72 -16.09
N LYS A 264 31.35 -14.83 -15.70
CA LYS A 264 31.39 -14.26 -14.35
C LYS A 264 30.10 -13.51 -14.03
N GLN A 265 29.62 -12.64 -14.93
CA GLN A 265 28.36 -11.92 -14.73
C GLN A 265 27.17 -12.89 -14.58
N TYR A 266 27.16 -14.00 -15.34
CA TYR A 266 26.14 -15.03 -15.22
C TYR A 266 26.18 -15.73 -13.86
N PHE A 267 27.36 -16.12 -13.42
CA PHE A 267 27.53 -16.75 -12.11
C PHE A 267 27.12 -15.78 -10.99
N GLU A 268 27.56 -14.53 -11.04
CA GLU A 268 27.14 -13.50 -10.07
C GLU A 268 25.61 -13.32 -10.05
N LEU A 269 24.94 -13.28 -11.21
CA LEU A 269 23.49 -13.18 -11.28
C LEU A 269 22.80 -14.39 -10.63
N CYS A 270 23.24 -15.61 -10.97
CA CYS A 270 22.64 -16.83 -10.44
C CYS A 270 22.80 -16.93 -8.92
N GLY A 271 24.01 -16.69 -8.43
CA GLY A 271 24.28 -16.63 -7.00
C GLY A 271 23.47 -15.56 -6.30
N ALA A 272 23.36 -14.37 -6.90
CA ALA A 272 22.63 -13.26 -6.31
C ALA A 272 21.14 -13.56 -6.18
N ILE A 273 20.51 -14.14 -7.20
CA ILE A 273 19.10 -14.55 -7.15
C ILE A 273 18.87 -15.55 -6.01
N ILE A 274 19.70 -16.59 -5.92
CA ILE A 274 19.56 -17.63 -4.89
C ILE A 274 19.70 -17.01 -3.50
N LEU A 275 20.75 -16.20 -3.28
CA LEU A 275 20.99 -15.55 -2.00
C LEU A 275 19.88 -14.57 -1.62
N GLN A 276 19.33 -13.80 -2.57
CA GLN A 276 18.20 -12.91 -2.30
C GLN A 276 16.93 -13.67 -1.92
N VAL A 277 16.61 -14.77 -2.61
CA VAL A 277 15.44 -15.58 -2.29
C VAL A 277 15.61 -16.19 -0.89
N VAL A 278 16.76 -16.81 -0.60
CA VAL A 278 17.01 -17.42 0.70
C VAL A 278 17.06 -16.38 1.83
N SER A 279 17.71 -15.24 1.62
CA SER A 279 17.75 -14.17 2.63
C SER A 279 16.36 -13.64 2.93
N THR A 280 15.51 -13.48 1.91
CA THR A 280 14.12 -13.04 2.05
C THR A 280 13.30 -14.03 2.86
N ILE A 281 13.48 -15.33 2.61
CA ILE A 281 12.83 -16.41 3.35
C ILE A 281 13.26 -16.39 4.82
N LEU A 282 14.57 -16.44 5.09
CA LEU A 282 15.11 -16.49 6.45
C LEU A 282 14.88 -15.20 7.24
N ALA A 283 14.70 -14.07 6.55
CA ALA A 283 14.34 -12.80 7.19
C ALA A 283 12.89 -12.79 7.67
N ASN A 284 11.97 -13.42 6.93
CA ASN A 284 10.53 -13.34 7.19
C ASN A 284 9.94 -14.57 7.86
N ILE A 285 10.66 -15.70 7.89
CA ILE A 285 10.20 -16.91 8.58
C ILE A 285 11.06 -17.13 9.84
N PRO A 286 10.55 -16.78 11.02
CA PRO A 286 11.33 -16.83 12.26
C PRO A 286 11.68 -18.25 12.68
N SER A 287 10.80 -19.22 12.40
CA SER A 287 10.98 -20.62 12.81
C SER A 287 12.13 -21.31 12.09
N PHE A 288 12.45 -20.92 10.85
CA PHE A 288 13.50 -21.55 10.06
C PHE A 288 14.89 -21.26 10.61
N GLN A 289 15.68 -22.29 10.86
CA GLN A 289 17.05 -22.17 11.41
C GLN A 289 18.14 -22.26 10.34
N GLU A 290 17.85 -22.94 9.24
CA GLU A 290 18.74 -23.08 8.11
C GLU A 290 17.94 -23.21 6.83
N ALA A 291 18.57 -22.96 5.68
CA ALA A 291 17.93 -23.16 4.38
C ALA A 291 18.88 -23.87 3.43
N TYR A 292 18.35 -24.86 2.71
CA TYR A 292 19.03 -25.51 1.61
C TYR A 292 18.53 -24.88 0.32
N ALA A 293 19.43 -24.52 -0.59
CA ALA A 293 19.05 -23.95 -1.86
C ALA A 293 19.81 -24.58 -3.03
N ALA A 294 19.12 -24.70 -4.16
CA ALA A 294 19.64 -25.26 -5.40
C ALA A 294 19.26 -24.37 -6.59
N GLY A 295 20.25 -24.02 -7.41
CA GLY A 295 20.08 -23.32 -8.67
C GLY A 295 19.92 -24.30 -9.83
N ILE A 296 18.75 -24.30 -10.47
CA ILE A 296 18.40 -25.24 -11.53
C ILE A 296 18.35 -24.52 -12.87
N VAL A 297 19.02 -25.06 -13.88
CA VAL A 297 18.93 -24.60 -15.26
C VAL A 297 18.14 -25.62 -16.06
N LYS A 298 17.10 -25.15 -16.76
CA LYS A 298 16.32 -25.98 -17.69
C LYS A 298 17.14 -26.18 -18.96
N ASN A 299 17.59 -27.41 -19.22
CA ASN A 299 18.10 -27.83 -20.53
C ASN A 299 17.01 -28.61 -21.26
N ASP A 300 17.12 -28.71 -22.59
CA ASP A 300 16.10 -29.33 -23.45
C ASP A 300 15.81 -30.81 -23.12
N LEU A 301 16.70 -31.46 -22.35
CA LEU A 301 16.65 -32.90 -22.05
C LEU A 301 16.64 -33.22 -20.54
N THR A 302 17.26 -32.39 -19.70
CA THR A 302 17.38 -32.60 -18.25
C THR A 302 17.38 -31.28 -17.49
N ASP A 303 16.90 -31.31 -16.25
CA ASP A 303 17.03 -30.19 -15.31
C ASP A 303 18.33 -30.35 -14.53
N ASP A 304 19.30 -29.47 -14.78
CA ASP A 304 20.63 -29.60 -14.18
C ASP A 304 20.78 -28.62 -13.00
N CYS A 305 21.20 -29.13 -11.85
CA CYS A 305 21.59 -28.29 -10.72
C CYS A 305 23.02 -27.80 -10.94
N ILE A 306 23.25 -26.49 -10.94
CA ILE A 306 24.59 -25.90 -11.18
C ILE A 306 25.20 -25.26 -9.94
N LEU A 307 24.40 -25.10 -8.89
CA LEU A 307 24.81 -24.52 -7.62
C LEU A 307 23.95 -25.09 -6.51
N SER A 308 24.57 -25.49 -5.41
CA SER A 308 23.86 -25.88 -4.20
C SER A 308 24.52 -25.28 -2.97
N VAL A 309 23.74 -24.86 -1.99
CA VAL A 309 24.25 -24.20 -0.78
C VAL A 309 23.35 -24.49 0.42
N LYS A 310 23.98 -24.69 1.58
CA LYS A 310 23.33 -24.71 2.89
C LYS A 310 23.66 -23.40 3.60
N ILE A 311 22.64 -22.69 4.06
CA ILE A 311 22.81 -21.39 4.70
C ILE A 311 22.18 -21.42 6.10
N PRO A 312 23.00 -21.42 7.16
CA PRO A 312 22.53 -21.23 8.52
C PRO A 312 21.97 -19.80 8.71
N LYS A 313 20.88 -19.67 9.45
CA LYS A 313 20.27 -18.37 9.75
C LYS A 313 21.17 -17.47 10.58
N GLU A 314 22.02 -18.03 11.43
CA GLU A 314 22.97 -17.23 12.24
C GLU A 314 24.03 -16.56 11.36
N GLU A 315 24.36 -17.18 10.22
CA GLU A 315 25.44 -16.74 9.33
C GLU A 315 24.94 -15.84 8.19
N ILE A 316 23.64 -15.86 7.86
CA ILE A 316 23.08 -15.11 6.72
C ILE A 316 23.37 -13.60 6.82
N ALA A 317 23.46 -13.03 8.02
CA ALA A 317 23.79 -11.61 8.21
C ALA A 317 25.16 -11.22 7.63
N SER A 318 26.06 -12.19 7.41
CA SER A 318 27.36 -11.98 6.78
C SER A 318 27.25 -11.52 5.32
N ILE A 319 26.14 -11.80 4.61
CA ILE A 319 25.94 -11.36 3.21
C ILE A 319 25.98 -9.84 3.07
N ASN A 320 25.58 -9.11 4.11
CA ASN A 320 25.58 -7.65 4.11
C ASN A 320 26.99 -7.06 3.96
N ARG A 321 28.03 -7.85 4.27
CA ARG A 321 29.43 -7.46 4.15
C ARG A 321 30.06 -7.92 2.83
N ALA A 322 29.40 -8.79 2.08
CA ALA A 322 29.92 -9.31 0.83
C ALA A 322 29.85 -8.23 -0.26
N SER A 323 30.91 -8.13 -1.08
CA SER A 323 30.97 -7.19 -2.19
C SER A 323 30.17 -7.64 -3.41
N SER A 324 29.96 -8.95 -3.56
CA SER A 324 29.19 -9.57 -4.65
C SER A 324 28.71 -10.97 -4.25
N ALA A 325 28.00 -11.66 -5.14
CA ALA A 325 27.39 -12.95 -4.85
C ALA A 325 28.40 -14.09 -4.76
N ILE A 326 29.41 -14.11 -5.63
CA ILE A 326 30.42 -15.19 -5.62
C ILE A 326 31.17 -15.26 -4.27
N PRO A 327 31.72 -14.16 -3.72
CA PRO A 327 32.32 -14.18 -2.39
C PRO A 327 31.33 -14.58 -1.28
N ALA A 328 30.06 -14.18 -1.38
CA ALA A 328 29.03 -14.58 -0.42
C ALA A 328 28.76 -16.09 -0.47
N LEU A 329 28.65 -16.67 -1.66
CA LEU A 329 28.52 -18.11 -1.85
C LEU A 329 29.73 -18.89 -1.31
N GLN A 330 30.94 -18.36 -1.50
CA GLN A 330 32.16 -18.95 -0.95
C GLN A 330 32.17 -18.92 0.58
N ALA A 331 31.66 -17.84 1.19
CA ALA A 331 31.54 -17.73 2.65
C ALA A 331 30.62 -18.82 3.23
N PHE A 332 29.57 -19.21 2.49
CA PHE A 332 28.67 -20.32 2.86
C PHE A 332 29.11 -21.70 2.36
N ALA A 333 30.34 -21.83 1.86
CA ALA A 333 30.84 -23.09 1.31
C ALA A 333 29.90 -23.72 0.26
N ALA A 334 29.33 -22.89 -0.63
CA ALA A 334 28.47 -23.36 -1.71
C ALA A 334 29.21 -24.37 -2.61
N ILE A 335 28.48 -25.41 -3.01
CA ILE A 335 28.93 -26.46 -3.92
C ILE A 335 28.66 -25.99 -5.35
N TYR A 336 29.71 -25.79 -6.12
CA TYR A 336 29.65 -25.47 -7.54
C TYR A 336 30.94 -25.95 -8.24
N GLU A 337 30.83 -26.34 -9.50
CA GLU A 337 31.97 -26.68 -10.34
C GLU A 337 32.09 -25.71 -11.50
N CYS A 338 33.30 -25.17 -11.74
CA CYS A 338 33.54 -24.27 -12.86
C CYS A 338 34.93 -24.45 -13.48
N ASP A 339 35.04 -24.22 -14.79
CA ASP A 339 36.33 -24.20 -15.51
C ASP A 339 37.10 -22.86 -15.31
N THR A 340 38.24 -22.74 -16.00
CA THR A 340 39.03 -21.50 -16.04
C THR A 340 38.29 -20.32 -16.67
N SER A 341 37.25 -20.58 -17.46
CA SER A 341 36.38 -19.57 -18.08
C SER A 341 35.16 -19.22 -17.23
N LEU A 342 35.04 -19.78 -16.02
CA LEU A 342 33.90 -19.64 -15.11
C LEU A 342 32.57 -20.17 -15.67
N THR A 343 32.63 -21.13 -16.58
CA THR A 343 31.46 -21.88 -17.02
C THR A 343 31.06 -22.85 -15.92
N LEU A 344 29.81 -22.75 -15.46
CA LEU A 344 29.25 -23.63 -14.41
C LEU A 344 28.85 -24.98 -15.01
N TYR A 345 29.18 -26.07 -14.30
CA TYR A 345 28.80 -27.44 -14.64
C TYR A 345 27.77 -28.00 -13.66
N PRO A 346 27.04 -29.06 -14.07
CA PRO A 346 26.10 -29.74 -13.18
C PRO A 346 26.81 -30.31 -11.93
N VAL A 347 26.20 -30.12 -10.77
CA VAL A 347 26.62 -30.63 -9.47
C VAL A 347 25.48 -31.41 -8.82
N GLU A 348 25.82 -32.21 -7.81
CA GLU A 348 24.81 -32.89 -7.01
C GLU A 348 24.04 -31.89 -6.13
N MET A 349 22.74 -32.10 -6.06
CA MET A 349 21.82 -31.28 -5.28
C MET A 349 21.97 -31.63 -3.79
N LEU A 350 22.27 -30.64 -2.95
CA LEU A 350 22.32 -30.82 -1.51
C LEU A 350 20.90 -30.93 -0.94
N CYS A 351 20.44 -32.15 -0.73
CA CYS A 351 19.20 -32.41 -0.01
C CYS A 351 19.42 -32.31 1.50
N PRO A 352 18.43 -31.84 2.28
CA PRO A 352 18.51 -31.93 3.74
C PRO A 352 18.64 -33.39 4.17
N PRO A 353 19.70 -33.79 4.90
CA PRO A 353 19.87 -35.17 5.36
C PRO A 353 18.72 -35.60 6.28
N GLU A 354 18.07 -34.65 6.96
CA GLU A 354 16.91 -34.88 7.82
C GLU A 354 15.71 -35.41 7.03
N TRP A 355 15.71 -35.30 5.69
CA TRP A 355 14.58 -35.68 4.84
C TRP A 355 14.67 -37.09 4.23
N GLU A 356 15.79 -37.81 4.43
CA GLU A 356 16.02 -39.11 3.77
C GLU A 356 14.96 -40.18 4.13
N GLU A 357 14.38 -40.12 5.32
CA GLU A 357 13.42 -41.11 5.84
C GLU A 357 11.96 -40.59 5.91
N ILE A 358 11.71 -39.38 5.39
CA ILE A 358 10.41 -38.70 5.54
C ILE A 358 9.43 -39.10 4.42
N ASP A 359 8.16 -39.31 4.78
CA ASP A 359 7.10 -39.51 3.78
C ASP A 359 6.83 -38.21 3.01
N LYS A 360 6.75 -38.32 1.68
CA LYS A 360 6.51 -37.20 0.77
C LYS A 360 5.21 -36.44 1.07
N GLN A 361 4.25 -37.06 1.78
CA GLN A 361 3.00 -36.40 2.18
C GLN A 361 3.18 -35.36 3.30
N GLU A 362 4.24 -35.51 4.10
CA GLU A 362 4.55 -34.60 5.20
C GLU A 362 5.22 -33.32 4.71
N ILE A 363 5.98 -33.42 3.61
CA ILE A 363 6.61 -32.29 2.93
C ILE A 363 5.54 -31.37 2.34
N LYS A 364 5.65 -30.08 2.65
CA LYS A 364 4.77 -29.04 2.11
C LYS A 364 5.49 -28.31 1.00
N SER A 365 4.83 -28.18 -0.13
CA SER A 365 5.38 -27.50 -1.32
C SER A 365 4.63 -26.22 -1.64
N LEU A 366 5.38 -25.19 -2.03
CA LEU A 366 4.91 -23.91 -2.55
C LEU A 366 5.67 -23.61 -3.84
N LYS A 367 4.95 -23.14 -4.87
CA LYS A 367 5.55 -22.68 -6.12
C LYS A 367 5.23 -21.21 -6.30
N VAL A 368 6.25 -20.38 -6.43
CA VAL A 368 6.11 -18.94 -6.60
C VAL A 368 6.82 -18.51 -7.88
N ARG A 369 6.17 -17.64 -8.65
CA ARG A 369 6.79 -16.99 -9.79
C ARG A 369 7.05 -15.53 -9.43
N ILE A 370 8.33 -15.17 -9.42
CA ILE A 370 8.80 -13.83 -9.06
C ILE A 370 8.89 -13.02 -10.34
N PHE A 371 8.09 -11.96 -10.42
CA PHE A 371 8.01 -11.07 -11.58
C PHE A 371 8.87 -9.82 -11.39
N GLN A 372 9.13 -9.13 -12.50
CA GLN A 372 9.91 -7.89 -12.55
C GLN A 372 9.14 -6.68 -12.02
#